data_AF-A0A2P2E2K9-F1
#
_entry.id   AF-A0A2P2E2K9-F1
#
_cell.length_a   1.000
_cell.length_b   1.000
_cell.length_c   1.000
_cell.angle_alpha   90.00
_cell.angle_beta   90.00
_cell.angle_gamma   90.00
#
_symmetry.space_group_name_H-M   'P 1'
#
loop_
_entity.id
_entity.type
_entity.pdbx_description
1 polymer ?
#
loop_
_entity_poly.entity_id
_entity_poly.type
_entity_poly.pdbx_seq_one_letter_code
_entity_poly.pdbx_strand_id
1 'polypeptide(L)' 'MNSKTAKLLGKYAVQKGVSEKQLKREWLSLSQFEKDKKRQEILKEIVKA' A
#
# COMPACT_ATOMS: atom_id res chain seq x y z
N MET A 1 4.44 -10.26 -4.72
CA MET A 1 4.52 -9.20 -3.69
C MET A 1 5.23 -9.76 -2.47
N ASN A 2 6.09 -8.98 -1.78
CA ASN A 2 6.75 -9.44 -0.55
C ASN A 2 5.84 -9.31 0.68
N SER A 3 6.12 -10.06 1.75
CA SER A 3 5.30 -10.06 2.98
C SER A 3 5.26 -8.72 3.72
N LYS A 4 6.29 -7.87 3.58
CA LYS A 4 6.33 -6.53 4.20
C LYS A 4 5.35 -5.57 3.51
N THR A 5 5.30 -5.60 2.18
CA THR A 5 4.37 -4.82 1.36
C THR A 5 2.92 -5.24 1.62
N ALA A 6 2.66 -6.55 1.78
CA ALA A 6 1.33 -7.03 2.14
C ALA A 6 0.85 -6.42 3.47
N LYS A 7 1.70 -6.44 4.50
CA LYS A 7 1.41 -5.82 5.81
C LYS A 7 1.21 -4.31 5.71
N LEU A 8 2.03 -3.63 4.91
CA LEU A 8 1.93 -2.18 4.69
C LEU A 8 0.59 -1.81 4.05
N LEU A 9 0.19 -2.52 2.98
CA LEU A 9 -1.09 -2.32 2.32
C LEU A 9 -2.27 -2.63 3.24
N GLY A 10 -2.16 -3.66 4.09
CA GLY A 10 -3.19 -3.96 5.10
C GLY A 10 -3.36 -2.84 6.11
N LYS A 11 -2.27 -2.28 6.65
CA LYS A 11 -2.33 -1.11 7.56
C LYS A 11 -2.97 0.09 6.88
N TYR A 12 -2.56 0.38 5.64
CA TYR A 12 -3.12 1.47 4.86
C TYR A 12 -4.61 1.28 4.56
N ALA A 13 -5.02 0.05 4.23
CA ALA A 13 -6.40 -0.32 3.99
C ALA A 13 -7.29 -0.04 5.21
N VAL A 14 -6.83 -0.43 6.41
CA VAL A 14 -7.52 -0.16 7.68
C VAL A 14 -7.60 1.33 7.96
N GLN A 15 -6.51 2.08 7.79
CA GLN A 15 -6.47 3.53 8.04
C GLN A 15 -7.40 4.32 7.10
N LYS A 16 -7.51 3.89 5.84
CA LYS A 16 -8.36 4.53 4.83
C LYS A 16 -9.79 3.99 4.76
N GLY A 17 -10.09 2.90 5.46
CA GLY A 17 -11.39 2.22 5.35
C GLY A 17 -11.65 1.61 3.97
N VAL A 18 -10.60 1.24 3.23
CA VAL A 18 -10.71 0.66 1.88
C VAL A 18 -10.41 -0.84 1.90
N SER A 19 -10.82 -1.57 0.85
CA SER A 19 -10.58 -3.01 0.76
C SER A 19 -9.11 -3.34 0.51
N GLU A 20 -8.48 -4.06 1.43
CA GLU A 20 -7.11 -4.57 1.27
C GLU A 20 -6.96 -5.43 0.01
N LYS A 21 -7.99 -6.22 -0.34
CA LYS A 21 -7.99 -7.07 -1.54
C LYS A 21 -7.93 -6.24 -2.83
N GLN A 22 -8.56 -5.08 -2.84
CA GLN A 22 -8.51 -4.14 -3.98
C GLN A 22 -7.13 -3.49 -4.08
N LEU A 23 -6.60 -2.98 -2.97
CA LEU A 23 -5.26 -2.40 -2.91
C LEU A 23 -4.16 -3.37 -3.35
N LYS A 24 -4.25 -4.65 -2.95
CA LYS A 24 -3.31 -5.69 -3.40
C LYS A 24 -3.40 -5.94 -4.90
N ARG A 25 -4.60 -5.90 -5.50
CA ARG A 25 -4.77 -6.04 -6.96
C ARG A 25 -4.18 -4.85 -7.70
N GLU A 26 -4.52 -3.64 -7.28
CA GLU A 26 -3.93 -2.40 -7.81
C GLU A 26 -2.40 -2.44 -7.69
N TRP A 27 -1.88 -2.88 -6.54
CA TRP A 27 -0.45 -2.96 -6.34
C TRP A 27 0.23 -3.89 -7.34
N LEU A 28 -0.40 -5.01 -7.70
CA LEU A 28 0.17 -5.95 -8.65
C LEU A 28 0.17 -5.41 -10.08
N SER A 29 -0.78 -4.54 -10.45
CA SER A 29 -0.83 -3.91 -11.77
C SER A 29 0.15 -2.75 -11.96
N LEU A 30 0.75 -2.23 -10.88
CA LEU A 30 1.73 -1.14 -10.96
C LEU A 30 3.13 -1.63 -11.39
N SER A 31 3.84 -0.78 -12.12
CA SER A 31 5.28 -0.91 -12.38
C SER A 31 6.10 -0.77 -11.10
N GLN A 32 7.40 -1.11 -11.16
CA GLN A 32 8.29 -0.99 -9.99
C GLN A 32 8.42 0.46 -9.52
N PHE A 33 8.54 1.42 -10.44
CA PHE A 33 8.61 2.85 -10.13
C PHE A 33 7.35 3.35 -9.42
N GLU A 34 6.17 2.97 -9.91
CA GLU A 34 4.90 3.34 -9.30
C GLU A 34 4.70 2.70 -7.93
N LYS A 35 5.13 1.44 -7.75
CA LYS A 35 5.14 0.78 -6.44
C LYS A 35 5.99 1.55 -5.46
N ASP A 36 7.18 1.99 -5.85
CA ASP A 36 8.07 2.74 -4.96
C ASP A 36 7.50 4.11 -4.61
N LYS A 37 6.89 4.82 -5.57
CA LYS A 37 6.17 6.08 -5.31
C LYS A 37 5.00 5.87 -4.34
N LYS A 38 4.12 4.91 -4.63
CA LYS A 38 2.95 4.60 -3.79
C LYS A 38 3.36 4.13 -2.39
N ARG A 39 4.49 3.42 -2.26
CA ARG A 39 5.05 3.04 -0.96
C ARG A 39 5.42 4.25 -0.12
N GLN A 40 6.11 5.23 -0.71
CA GLN A 40 6.52 6.45 -0.01
C GLN A 40 5.31 7.28 0.42
N GLU A 41 4.29 7.37 -0.43
CA GLU A 41 3.01 8.02 -0.10
C GLU A 41 2.34 7.34 1.10
N ILE A 42 2.16 6.02 1.02
CA ILE A 42 1.56 5.23 2.12
C ILE A 42 2.35 5.39 3.42
N LEU A 43 3.69 5.36 3.37
CA LEU A 43 4.52 5.53 4.56
C LEU A 43 4.38 6.94 5.16
N LYS A 44 4.32 7.99 4.34
CA LYS A 44 4.07 9.36 4.82
C LYS A 44 2.72 9.49 5.50
N GLU A 45 1.69 8.83 4.95
CA GLU A 45 0.35 8.84 5.52
C GLU A 45 0.23 8.06 6.83
N ILE A 46 0.91 6.91 6.93
CA ILE A 46 0.93 6.10 8.15
C ILE A 46 1.75 6.76 9.25
N VAL A 47 2.87 7.42 8.93
CA VAL A 47 3.74 8.08 9.93
C VAL A 47 3.16 9.40 10.44
N LYS A 48 2.29 10.06 9.68
CA LYS A 48 1.59 11.28 10.11
C LYS A 48 0.34 11.04 10.96
N ALA A 49 -0.11 9.80 11.10
CA ALA A 49 -1.27 9.42 11.92
C ALA A 49 -0.81 8.85 13.27
#